data_AF-A0A559QJB1-F1
#
_entry.id   AF-A0A559QJB1-F1
#
_cell.length_a   1.000
_cell.length_b   1.000
_cell.length_c   1.000
_cell.angle_alpha   90.00
_cell.angle_beta   90.00
_cell.angle_gamma   90.00
#
_symmetry.space_group_name_H-M   'P 1'
#
loop_
_entity.id
_entity.type
_entity.pdbx_description
1 polymer ?
#
loop_
_entity_poly.entity_id
_entity_poly.type
_entity_poly.pdbx_seq_one_letter_code
_entity_poly.pdbx_strand_id
1 'polypeptide(L)'
;MFASLNRARCAEDRPTRQETAKRQLPNLPESQLLREQKKQVLKILRYISEDLKIFKPRVALPSPWIIRSLIDGVYLARGNLAFDERHEWEKRINHFLCELNALTRAPHAGEHWFREPDGITPLFPNCEQFSSKSASEFAHAAREHLRDAHVYLI
;
A
#
# COMPACT_ATOMS: atom_id res chain seq x y z
N MET A 1 -2.33 47.16 -58.40
CA MET A 1 -3.43 46.94 -57.44
C MET A 1 -2.80 46.47 -56.14
N PHE A 2 -2.65 47.36 -55.17
CA PHE A 2 -2.07 47.04 -53.86
C PHE A 2 -3.21 46.82 -52.86
N ALA A 3 -3.25 45.64 -52.26
CA ALA A 3 -4.17 45.33 -51.17
C ALA A 3 -3.41 45.39 -49.83
N SER A 4 -3.95 46.24 -48.98
CA SER A 4 -3.62 46.67 -47.63
C SER A 4 -3.03 45.65 -46.65
N LEU A 5 -2.03 46.14 -45.91
CA LEU A 5 -1.69 45.75 -44.54
C LEU A 5 -2.90 45.87 -43.61
N ASN A 6 -3.06 44.90 -42.70
CA ASN A 6 -3.49 45.18 -41.33
C ASN A 6 -3.03 44.09 -40.36
N ARG A 7 -2.21 44.53 -39.39
CA ARG A 7 -1.92 43.82 -38.13
C ARG A 7 -3.18 43.82 -37.27
N ALA A 8 -3.48 42.67 -36.65
CA ALA A 8 -4.18 42.63 -35.39
C ALA A 8 -3.61 41.48 -34.54
N ARG A 9 -2.95 41.84 -33.44
CA ARG A 9 -2.69 40.96 -32.29
C ARG A 9 -4.02 40.74 -31.57
N CYS A 10 -4.39 39.48 -31.36
CA CYS A 10 -5.28 39.04 -30.29
C CYS A 10 -4.59 37.80 -29.71
N ALA A 11 -3.90 37.97 -28.58
CA ALA A 11 -4.44 37.77 -27.23
C ALA A 11 -4.23 36.30 -26.82
N GLU A 12 -3.36 36.15 -25.83
CA GLU A 12 -3.14 34.92 -25.09
C GLU A 12 -4.48 34.40 -24.56
N ASP A 13 -4.80 33.15 -24.86
CA ASP A 13 -5.69 32.37 -24.01
C ASP A 13 -5.05 31.01 -23.82
N ARG A 14 -4.24 30.93 -22.75
CA ARG A 14 -3.91 29.65 -22.12
C ARG A 14 -5.23 29.07 -21.61
N PRO A 15 -5.70 27.90 -22.07
CA PRO A 15 -6.75 27.22 -21.35
C PRO A 15 -6.15 26.78 -20.01
N THR A 16 -6.65 27.47 -18.98
CA THR A 16 -6.56 27.23 -17.56
C THR A 16 -6.47 25.73 -17.26
N ARG A 17 -5.57 25.37 -16.34
CA ARG A 17 -5.57 24.11 -15.59
C ARG A 17 -6.94 23.93 -14.92
N GLN A 18 -7.93 23.45 -15.66
CA GLN A 18 -9.18 22.97 -15.13
C GLN A 18 -8.98 21.54 -14.69
N GLU A 19 -9.05 21.38 -13.36
CA GLU A 19 -9.74 20.27 -12.73
C GLU A 19 -9.37 18.89 -13.29
N THR A 20 -8.19 18.41 -12.89
CA THR A 20 -8.13 17.02 -12.45
C THR A 20 -9.12 16.87 -11.31
N ALA A 21 -10.35 16.50 -11.67
CA ALA A 21 -11.37 16.03 -10.79
C ALA A 21 -10.69 15.13 -9.76
N LYS A 22 -10.66 15.59 -8.52
CA LYS A 22 -10.38 14.76 -7.36
C LYS A 22 -11.41 13.64 -7.43
N ARG A 23 -11.03 12.51 -8.04
CA ARG A 23 -11.70 11.23 -7.80
C ARG A 23 -11.42 10.90 -6.34
N GLN A 24 -12.12 11.59 -5.45
CA GLN A 24 -12.34 11.12 -4.10
C GLN A 24 -13.01 9.76 -4.28
N LEU A 25 -12.25 8.69 -4.06
CA LEU A 25 -12.85 7.39 -3.81
C LEU A 25 -13.92 7.60 -2.75
N PRO A 26 -15.16 7.15 -2.97
CA PRO A 26 -16.20 7.30 -1.98
C PRO A 26 -15.72 6.65 -0.68
N ASN A 27 -15.67 7.44 0.41
CA ASN A 27 -15.49 6.94 1.77
C ASN A 27 -16.74 6.13 2.15
N LEU A 28 -16.88 4.94 1.57
CA LEU A 28 -17.90 3.97 1.98
C LEU A 28 -17.59 3.59 3.44
N PRO A 29 -18.60 3.54 4.32
CA PRO A 29 -18.40 3.16 5.70
C PRO A 29 -17.80 1.76 5.75
N GLU A 30 -16.56 1.67 6.21
CA GLU A 30 -15.87 0.41 6.42
C GLU A 30 -16.64 -0.45 7.42
N SER A 31 -16.92 -1.70 7.06
CA SER A 31 -17.65 -2.60 7.96
C SER A 31 -16.86 -2.82 9.25
N GLN A 32 -17.57 -2.97 10.38
CA GLN A 32 -16.93 -3.24 11.67
C GLN A 32 -16.06 -4.51 11.62
N LEU A 33 -16.49 -5.52 10.86
CA LEU A 33 -15.72 -6.74 10.64
C LEU A 33 -14.37 -6.46 9.98
N LEU A 34 -14.35 -5.66 8.92
CA LEU A 34 -13.11 -5.31 8.20
C LEU A 34 -12.15 -4.50 9.10
N ARG A 35 -12.68 -3.60 9.92
CA ARG A 35 -11.87 -2.87 10.92
C ARG A 35 -11.18 -3.81 11.91
N GLU A 36 -11.91 -4.77 12.47
CA GLU A 36 -11.33 -5.73 13.41
C GLU A 36 -10.31 -6.66 12.72
N GLN A 37 -10.56 -7.05 11.48
CA GLN A 37 -9.59 -7.81 10.68
C GLN A 37 -8.29 -7.03 10.47
N LYS A 38 -8.35 -5.78 10.03
CA LYS A 38 -7.17 -4.93 9.84
C LYS A 38 -6.40 -4.72 11.15
N LYS A 39 -7.11 -4.52 12.28
CA LYS A 39 -6.48 -4.42 13.61
C LYS A 39 -5.71 -5.70 13.97
N GLN A 40 -6.30 -6.86 13.70
CA GLN A 40 -5.64 -8.14 13.99
C GLN A 40 -4.42 -8.36 13.10
N VAL A 41 -4.52 -8.05 11.81
CA VAL A 41 -3.36 -8.10 10.88
C VAL A 41 -2.26 -7.15 11.33
N LEU A 42 -2.61 -5.91 11.70
CA LEU A 42 -1.66 -4.93 12.23
C LEU A 42 -0.93 -5.47 13.47
N LYS A 43 -1.68 -6.07 14.41
CA LYS A 43 -1.11 -6.66 15.63
C LYS A 43 -0.10 -7.75 15.29
N ILE A 44 -0.45 -8.68 14.39
CA ILE A 44 0.42 -9.79 14.01
C ILE A 44 1.67 -9.29 13.26
N LEU A 45 1.51 -8.41 12.28
CA LEU A 45 2.65 -7.87 11.52
C LEU A 45 3.63 -7.08 12.40
N ARG A 46 3.14 -6.40 13.45
CA ARG A 46 4.01 -5.75 14.43
C ARG A 46 4.84 -6.76 15.21
N TYR A 47 4.25 -7.86 15.67
CA TYR A 47 5.02 -8.91 16.35
C TYR A 47 6.06 -9.53 15.42
N ILE A 48 5.67 -9.88 14.19
CA ILE A 48 6.62 -10.39 13.20
C ILE A 48 7.75 -9.38 12.96
N SER A 49 7.45 -8.08 12.87
CA SER A 49 8.48 -7.06 12.69
C SER A 49 9.45 -7.00 13.86
N GLU A 50 8.99 -7.14 15.10
CA GLU A 50 9.88 -7.19 16.28
C GLU A 50 10.72 -8.46 16.29
N ASP A 51 10.17 -9.62 15.91
CA ASP A 51 10.93 -10.86 15.80
C ASP A 51 12.01 -10.75 14.71
N LEU A 52 11.63 -10.24 13.52
CA LEU A 52 12.57 -10.06 12.41
C LEU A 52 13.70 -9.09 12.75
N LYS A 53 13.49 -8.14 13.65
CA LYS A 53 14.55 -7.27 14.17
C LYS A 53 15.66 -8.05 14.86
N ILE A 54 15.30 -9.15 15.54
CA ILE A 54 16.24 -10.03 16.24
C ILE A 54 16.86 -11.03 15.25
N PHE A 55 16.03 -11.71 14.46
CA PHE A 55 16.47 -12.85 13.63
C PHE A 55 17.03 -12.45 12.25
N LYS A 56 16.60 -11.30 11.69
CA LYS A 56 16.98 -10.84 10.35
C LYS A 56 17.33 -9.33 10.35
N PRO A 57 18.39 -8.90 11.06
CA PRO A 57 18.71 -7.48 11.28
C PRO A 57 19.07 -6.68 10.02
N ARG A 58 19.31 -7.35 8.89
CA ARG A 58 19.60 -6.71 7.59
C ARG A 58 18.34 -6.35 6.80
N VAL A 59 17.17 -6.88 7.18
CA VAL A 59 15.90 -6.58 6.51
C VAL A 59 15.44 -5.20 6.97
N ALA A 60 15.13 -4.31 6.02
CA ALA A 60 14.49 -3.05 6.34
C ALA A 60 13.08 -3.31 6.90
N LEU A 61 12.78 -2.77 8.08
CA LEU A 61 11.53 -3.04 8.78
C LEU A 61 10.57 -1.84 8.66
N PRO A 62 9.28 -2.08 8.38
CA PRO A 62 8.30 -1.01 8.31
C PRO A 62 7.98 -0.49 9.72
N SER A 63 7.84 0.83 9.83
CA SER A 63 7.30 1.45 11.05
C SER A 63 5.82 1.10 11.25
N PRO A 64 5.23 1.31 12.45
CA PRO A 64 3.82 1.02 12.69
C PRO A 64 2.84 1.76 11.75
N TRP A 65 3.18 2.97 11.31
CA TRP A 65 2.34 3.72 10.37
C TRP A 65 2.47 3.19 8.95
N ILE A 66 3.69 2.77 8.53
CA ILE A 66 3.89 2.10 7.24
C ILE A 66 3.12 0.79 7.19
N ILE A 67 3.15 -0.02 8.26
CA ILE A 67 2.38 -1.26 8.32
C ILE A 67 0.89 -1.00 8.07
N ARG A 68 0.31 0.07 8.65
CA ARG A 68 -1.10 0.45 8.39
C ARG A 68 -1.32 0.79 6.92
N SER A 69 -0.47 1.63 6.33
CA SER A 69 -0.53 1.97 4.91
C SER A 69 -0.42 0.74 3.98
N LEU A 70 0.43 -0.23 4.33
CA LEU A 70 0.55 -1.50 3.60
C LEU A 70 -0.73 -2.33 3.70
N ILE A 71 -1.32 -2.42 4.90
CA ILE A 71 -2.59 -3.12 5.11
C ILE A 71 -3.69 -2.47 4.28
N ASP A 72 -3.86 -1.16 4.40
CA ASP A 72 -4.90 -0.43 3.67
C ASP A 72 -4.73 -0.59 2.16
N GLY A 73 -3.50 -0.54 1.65
CA GLY A 73 -3.23 -0.74 0.23
C GLY A 73 -3.57 -2.13 -0.29
N VAL A 74 -3.25 -3.19 0.47
CA VAL A 74 -3.61 -4.57 0.09
C VAL A 74 -5.14 -4.74 0.05
N TYR A 75 -5.84 -4.26 1.08
CA TYR A 75 -7.30 -4.36 1.13
C TYR A 75 -7.99 -3.47 0.09
N LEU A 76 -7.40 -2.32 -0.26
CA LEU A 76 -7.88 -1.48 -1.36
C LEU A 76 -7.75 -2.19 -2.72
N ALA A 77 -6.62 -2.88 -2.95
CA ALA A 77 -6.34 -3.55 -4.22
C ALA A 77 -7.13 -4.84 -4.43
N ARG A 78 -7.34 -5.63 -3.36
CA ARG A 78 -7.98 -6.95 -3.43
C ARG A 78 -9.43 -6.98 -2.97
N GLY A 79 -9.92 -5.86 -2.43
CA GLY A 79 -11.20 -5.84 -1.74
C GLY A 79 -11.13 -6.61 -0.43
N ASN A 80 -12.31 -6.86 0.16
CA ASN A 80 -12.40 -7.68 1.36
C ASN A 80 -11.86 -9.07 1.04
N LEU A 81 -10.72 -9.42 1.62
CA LEU A 81 -10.16 -10.76 1.48
C LEU A 81 -11.17 -11.72 2.13
N ALA A 82 -11.94 -12.42 1.29
CA ALA A 82 -13.00 -13.30 1.76
C ALA A 82 -12.36 -14.44 2.53
N PHE A 83 -12.47 -14.39 3.85
CA PHE A 83 -11.84 -15.36 4.73
C PHE A 83 -12.90 -16.06 5.58
N ASP A 84 -13.00 -17.37 5.38
CA ASP A 84 -13.80 -18.26 6.20
C ASP A 84 -13.22 -18.37 7.62
N GLU A 85 -14.08 -18.69 8.59
CA GLU A 85 -14.05 -18.46 10.05
C GLU A 85 -12.72 -18.56 10.88
N ARG A 86 -12.87 -18.39 12.20
CA ARG A 86 -11.91 -17.94 13.26
C ARG A 86 -10.60 -18.72 13.45
N HIS A 87 -10.26 -19.73 12.64
CA HIS A 87 -9.15 -20.65 12.91
C HIS A 87 -7.99 -20.61 11.92
N GLU A 88 -8.02 -19.72 10.92
CA GLU A 88 -6.98 -19.71 9.87
C GLU A 88 -6.14 -18.42 9.84
N TRP A 89 -5.90 -17.77 10.99
CA TRP A 89 -5.13 -16.50 11.03
C TRP A 89 -3.74 -16.62 10.41
N GLU A 90 -3.06 -17.75 10.58
CA GLU A 90 -1.78 -18.01 9.93
C GLU A 90 -1.91 -17.99 8.40
N LYS A 91 -2.85 -18.76 7.83
CA LYS A 91 -3.10 -18.78 6.38
C LYS A 91 -3.50 -17.39 5.88
N ARG A 92 -4.30 -16.65 6.64
CA ARG A 92 -4.71 -15.27 6.33
C ARG A 92 -3.50 -14.34 6.25
N ILE A 93 -2.60 -14.40 7.22
CA ILE A 93 -1.39 -13.58 7.23
C ILE A 93 -0.44 -14.00 6.11
N ASN A 94 -0.28 -15.30 5.87
CA ASN A 94 0.53 -15.79 4.75
C ASN A 94 -0.05 -15.33 3.40
N HIS A 95 -1.36 -15.41 3.21
CA HIS A 95 -2.04 -14.90 2.03
C HIS A 95 -1.86 -13.38 1.89
N PHE A 96 -2.06 -12.63 2.97
CA PHE A 96 -1.80 -11.18 3.00
C PHE A 96 -0.37 -10.85 2.57
N LEU A 97 0.63 -11.57 3.10
CA LEU A 97 2.04 -11.36 2.76
C LEU A 97 2.35 -11.75 1.30
N CYS A 98 1.68 -12.77 0.76
CA CYS A 98 1.75 -13.09 -0.67
C CYS A 98 1.21 -11.93 -1.51
N GLU A 99 0.05 -11.39 -1.16
CA GLU A 99 -0.58 -10.28 -1.88
C GLU A 99 0.26 -9.00 -1.78
N LEU A 100 0.77 -8.68 -0.58
CA LEU A 100 1.70 -7.58 -0.38
C LEU A 100 2.94 -7.71 -1.27
N ASN A 101 3.54 -8.89 -1.33
CA ASN A 101 4.70 -9.15 -2.17
C ASN A 101 4.38 -9.05 -3.67
N ALA A 102 3.22 -9.55 -4.09
CA ALA A 102 2.79 -9.46 -5.48
C ALA A 102 2.54 -8.00 -5.90
N LEU A 103 1.83 -7.24 -5.08
CA LEU A 103 1.50 -5.84 -5.32
C LEU A 103 2.75 -4.94 -5.30
N THR A 104 3.69 -5.16 -4.40
CA THR A 104 4.92 -4.34 -4.30
C THR A 104 5.92 -4.59 -5.43
N ARG A 105 5.82 -5.74 -6.12
CA ARG A 105 6.63 -6.09 -7.29
C ARG A 105 5.99 -5.73 -8.62
N ALA A 106 4.69 -5.45 -8.64
CA ALA A 106 3.99 -5.09 -9.86
C ALA A 106 4.42 -3.69 -10.35
N PRO A 107 4.59 -3.49 -11.67
CA PRO A 107 4.93 -2.18 -12.24
C PRO A 107 3.88 -1.14 -11.82
N HIS A 108 4.33 0.03 -11.34
CA HIS A 108 3.47 1.16 -10.92
C HIS A 108 2.48 0.89 -9.78
N ALA A 109 2.40 -0.33 -9.26
CA ALA A 109 1.44 -0.70 -8.22
C ALA A 109 1.71 -0.01 -6.87
N GLY A 110 2.98 0.35 -6.62
CA GLY A 110 3.38 1.19 -5.49
C GLY A 110 2.64 2.52 -5.41
N GLU A 111 2.34 3.11 -6.57
CA GLU A 111 1.75 4.45 -6.69
C GLU A 111 0.23 4.45 -6.57
N HIS A 112 -0.42 3.33 -6.90
CA HIS A 112 -1.88 3.27 -7.02
C HIS A 112 -2.57 2.77 -5.75
N TRP A 113 -1.97 1.80 -5.06
CA TRP A 113 -2.61 1.09 -3.97
C TRP A 113 -2.16 1.56 -2.60
N PHE A 114 -0.86 1.85 -2.44
CA PHE A 114 -0.29 2.19 -1.15
C PHE A 114 -0.27 3.70 -0.97
N ARG A 115 -0.92 4.16 0.09
CA ARG A 115 -1.01 5.58 0.42
C ARG A 115 -0.53 5.84 1.83
N GLU A 116 -0.02 7.03 2.05
CA GLU A 116 0.27 7.55 3.39
C GLU A 116 -1.03 7.67 4.21
N PRO A 117 -0.93 7.92 5.53
CA PRO A 117 -2.11 8.06 6.40
C PRO A 117 -3.11 9.15 5.97
N ASP A 118 -2.70 10.09 5.11
CA ASP A 118 -3.57 11.12 4.53
C ASP A 118 -4.56 10.54 3.48
N GLY A 119 -4.34 9.31 3.01
CA GLY A 119 -5.16 8.65 2.00
C GLY A 119 -5.04 9.26 0.60
N ILE A 120 -4.10 10.17 0.37
CA ILE A 120 -3.92 10.89 -0.90
C ILE A 120 -2.53 10.63 -1.45
N THR A 121 -1.50 10.87 -0.63
CA THR A 121 -0.10 10.80 -1.03
C THR A 121 0.30 9.34 -1.25
N PRO A 122 0.85 8.97 -2.42
CA PRO A 122 1.36 7.63 -2.63
C PRO A 122 2.46 7.31 -1.61
N LEU A 123 2.41 6.13 -0.99
CA LEU A 123 3.46 5.70 -0.05
C LEU A 123 4.78 5.48 -0.81
N PHE A 124 4.71 4.88 -1.99
CA PHE A 124 5.85 4.70 -2.88
C PHE A 124 5.67 5.58 -4.12
N PRO A 125 6.72 6.29 -4.57
CA PRO A 125 8.10 6.28 -4.07
C PRO A 125 8.39 7.27 -2.91
N ASN A 126 7.39 7.94 -2.32
CA ASN A 126 7.62 9.08 -1.41
C ASN A 126 8.27 8.73 -0.06
N CYS A 127 8.18 7.47 0.39
CA CYS A 127 8.83 7.03 1.62
C CYS A 127 10.32 6.71 1.40
N GLU A 128 11.20 7.70 1.63
CA GLU A 128 12.65 7.57 1.41
C GLU A 128 13.31 6.43 2.23
N GLN A 129 12.82 6.21 3.45
CA GLN A 129 13.39 5.23 4.38
C GLN A 129 12.89 3.80 4.15
N PHE A 130 11.80 3.63 3.38
CA PHE A 130 11.17 2.34 3.17
C PHE A 130 10.59 2.28 1.76
N SER A 131 11.27 1.55 0.88
CA SER A 131 10.90 1.48 -0.54
C SER A 131 9.91 0.34 -0.83
N SER A 132 9.33 0.32 -2.04
CA SER A 132 8.53 -0.84 -2.50
C SER A 132 9.34 -2.14 -2.50
N LYS A 133 10.64 -2.06 -2.80
CA LYS A 133 11.56 -3.21 -2.70
C LYS A 133 11.69 -3.68 -1.25
N SER A 134 11.85 -2.76 -0.31
CA SER A 134 11.89 -3.06 1.13
C SER A 134 10.60 -3.72 1.61
N ALA A 135 9.45 -3.28 1.11
CA ALA A 135 8.16 -3.89 1.41
C ALA A 135 8.06 -5.35 0.91
N SER A 136 8.56 -5.63 -0.30
CA SER A 136 8.65 -6.99 -0.86
C SER A 136 9.60 -7.88 -0.06
N GLU A 137 10.77 -7.36 0.30
CA GLU A 137 11.76 -8.07 1.14
C GLU A 137 11.21 -8.38 2.53
N PHE A 138 10.56 -7.40 3.18
CA PHE A 138 9.85 -7.60 4.44
C PHE A 138 8.79 -8.69 4.32
N ALA A 139 7.94 -8.64 3.28
CA ALA A 139 6.88 -9.62 3.08
C ALA A 139 7.45 -11.04 2.90
N HIS A 140 8.54 -11.18 2.17
CA HIS A 140 9.24 -12.46 2.01
C HIS A 140 9.84 -12.96 3.33
N ALA A 141 10.59 -12.10 4.03
CA ALA A 141 11.22 -12.43 5.31
C ALA A 141 10.21 -12.84 6.38
N ALA A 142 9.07 -12.14 6.44
CA ALA A 142 7.95 -12.44 7.33
C ALA A 142 7.34 -13.82 7.07
N ARG A 143 7.18 -14.21 5.80
CA ARG A 143 6.66 -15.54 5.45
C ARG A 143 7.62 -16.66 5.83
N GLU A 144 8.91 -16.46 5.59
CA GLU A 144 9.94 -17.40 6.05
C GLU A 144 9.92 -17.53 7.58
N HIS A 145 9.86 -16.42 8.30
CA HIS A 145 9.78 -16.43 9.77
C HIS A 145 8.56 -17.20 10.28
N LEU A 146 7.39 -17.00 9.67
CA LEU A 146 6.20 -17.78 10.04
C LEU A 146 6.41 -19.27 9.81
N ARG A 147 6.97 -19.68 8.66
CA ARG A 147 7.26 -21.09 8.36
C ARG A 147 8.24 -21.71 9.36
N ASP A 148 9.26 -20.96 9.76
CA ASP A 148 10.28 -21.42 10.70
C ASP A 148 9.72 -21.47 12.15
N ALA A 149 8.84 -20.54 12.50
CA ALA A 149 8.16 -20.54 13.81
C ALA A 149 7.24 -21.77 14.00
N HIS A 150 6.67 -22.32 12.93
CA HIS A 150 5.93 -23.58 12.98
C HIS A 150 6.78 -24.79 13.38
N VAL A 151 8.11 -24.70 13.24
CA VAL A 151 9.03 -25.77 13.68
C VAL A 151 9.11 -25.83 15.21
N TYR A 152 8.72 -24.76 15.93
CA TYR A 152 8.78 -24.66 17.39
C TYR A 152 7.44 -24.89 18.10
N LEU A 153 6.38 -25.25 17.37
CA LEU A 153 5.03 -25.53 17.92
C LEU A 153 4.63 -27.01 17.75
N ILE A 154 5.61 -27.92 17.86
CA ILE A 154 5.41 -29.38 17.96
C ILE A 154 5.82 -29.85 19.35
#